data_AF-A0A9E6K0Z4-F1
#
_entry.id   AF-A0A9E6K0Z4-F1
#
_cell.length_a   1.000
_cell.length_b   1.000
_cell.length_c   1.000
_cell.angle_alpha   90.00
_cell.angle_beta   90.00
_cell.angle_gamma   90.00
#
_symmetry.space_group_name_H-M   'P 1'
#
loop_
_entity.id
_entity.type
_entity.pdbx_description
1 polymer ?
#
loop_
_entity_poly.entity_id
_entity_poly.type
_entity_poly.pdbx_seq_one_letter_code
_entity_poly.pdbx_strand_id
1 'polypeptide(L)' 'MVDNRHNKRLDCEECCHLRLRDSFYSAMIKNISLGGALVHFYDSQPGARVG' A
#
# COMPACT_ATOMS: atom_id res chain seq x y z
N MET A 1 -17.36 -6.23 14.51
CA MET A 1 -17.53 -5.67 13.15
C MET A 1 -17.22 -6.78 12.17
N VAL A 2 -18.16 -7.15 11.30
CA VAL A 2 -17.92 -8.19 10.29
C VAL A 2 -17.05 -7.58 9.20
N ASP A 3 -15.93 -8.22 8.90
CA ASP A 3 -15.03 -7.79 7.84
C ASP A 3 -15.65 -8.16 6.48
N ASN A 4 -16.16 -7.16 5.75
CA ASN A 4 -16.81 -7.35 4.45
C ASN A 4 -15.80 -7.55 3.29
N ARG A 5 -14.52 -7.79 3.58
CA ARG A 5 -13.51 -7.98 2.54
C ARG A 5 -13.60 -9.37 1.91
N HIS A 6 -13.63 -9.41 0.58
CA HIS A 6 -13.68 -10.65 -0.20
C HIS A 6 -12.42 -11.50 -0.02
N ASN A 7 -11.25 -10.85 0.13
CA ASN A 7 -9.97 -11.52 0.24
C ASN A 7 -9.40 -11.38 1.66
N LYS A 8 -9.04 -12.52 2.28
CA LYS A 8 -8.25 -12.55 3.52
C LYS A 8 -6.93 -11.81 3.30
N ARG A 9 -6.56 -10.97 4.26
CA ARG A 9 -5.27 -10.28 4.31
C ARG A 9 -4.32 -10.97 5.28
N LEU A 10 -3.04 -10.93 4.95
CA LEU A 10 -1.95 -11.36 5.80
C LEU A 10 -1.17 -10.12 6.21
N ASP A 11 -0.97 -9.97 7.52
CA ASP A 11 -0.08 -8.93 8.04
C ASP A 11 1.36 -9.25 7.63
N CYS A 12 2.05 -8.24 7.13
CA CYS A 12 3.40 -8.35 6.57
C CYS A 12 4.03 -6.96 6.65
N GLU A 13 5.20 -6.87 7.27
CA GLU A 13 5.98 -5.64 7.35
C GLU A 13 7.26 -5.77 6.52
N GLU A 14 7.17 -5.34 5.26
CA GLU A 14 8.28 -5.40 4.32
C GLU A 14 8.48 -4.06 3.61
N CYS A 15 9.73 -3.64 3.45
CA CYS A 15 10.08 -2.47 2.68
C CYS A 15 9.87 -2.73 1.19
N CYS A 16 9.28 -1.77 0.48
CA CYS A 16 9.04 -1.86 -0.96
C CYS A 16 9.25 -0.51 -1.66
N HIS A 17 9.31 -0.55 -3.00
CA HIS A 17 9.32 0.64 -3.83
C HIS A 17 8.08 0.62 -4.73
N LEU A 18 7.27 1.67 -4.65
CA LEU A 18 6.11 1.87 -5.49
C LEU A 18 6.50 2.74 -6.67
N ARG A 19 6.18 2.28 -7.88
CA ARG A 19 6.42 3.04 -9.11
C ARG A 19 5.14 3.73 -9.54
N LEU A 20 5.19 5.05 -9.73
CA LEU A 20 4.13 5.82 -10.36
C LEU A 20 4.74 6.61 -11.52
N ARG A 21 4.40 6.22 -12.75
CA ARG A 21 5.02 6.74 -13.98
C ARG A 21 6.56 6.59 -13.91
N ASP A 22 7.27 7.71 -13.86
CA ASP A 22 8.74 7.78 -13.85
C ASP A 22 9.32 8.05 -12.46
N SER A 23 8.47 8.07 -11.42
CA SER A 23 8.87 8.29 -10.03
C SER A 23 8.78 7.00 -9.21
N PHE A 24 9.66 6.89 -8.22
CA PHE A 24 9.72 5.79 -7.27
C PHE A 24 9.51 6.34 -5.85
N TYR A 25 8.75 5.61 -5.05
CA TYR A 25 8.43 5.98 -3.68
C TYR A 25 8.74 4.82 -2.75
N SER A 26 9.56 5.09 -1.74
CA SER A 26 9.84 4.14 -0.67
C SER A 26 8.62 4.02 0.23
N ALA A 27 8.17 2.79 0.45
CA ALA A 27 7.03 2.49 1.31
C ALA A 27 7.25 1.19 2.09
N MET A 28 6.40 0.97 3.08
CA MET A 28 6.33 -0.25 3.86
C MET A 28 4.98 -0.91 3.64
N ILE A 29 4.98 -2.17 3.23
CA ILE A 29 3.76 -2.99 3.23
C ILE A 29 3.35 -3.21 4.69
N LYS A 30 2.05 -3.12 4.98
CA LYS A 30 1.48 -3.45 6.29
C LYS A 30 0.66 -4.73 6.25
N ASN A 31 -0.03 -4.96 5.15
CA ASN A 31 -0.70 -6.22 4.87
C ASN A 31 -0.91 -6.40 3.36
N ILE A 32 -1.03 -7.65 2.95
CA ILE A 32 -1.22 -8.04 1.56
C ILE A 32 -2.36 -9.05 1.42
N SER A 33 -3.07 -8.99 0.30
CA SER A 33 -3.95 -10.05 -0.19
C SER A 33 -3.78 -10.24 -1.69
N LEU A 34 -4.43 -11.26 -2.25
CA LEU A 34 -4.45 -11.51 -3.69
C LEU A 34 -5.00 -10.32 -4.51
N GLY A 35 -5.77 -9.43 -3.91
CA GLY A 35 -6.34 -8.25 -4.58
C GLY A 35 -5.54 -6.96 -4.39
N GLY A 36 -4.45 -6.97 -3.62
CA GLY A 36 -3.62 -5.80 -3.40
C GLY A 36 -3.06 -5.69 -1.98
N ALA A 37 -2.35 -4.61 -1.71
CA ALA A 37 -1.64 -4.37 -0.46
C ALA A 37 -2.06 -3.04 0.19
N LEU A 38 -1.96 -2.98 1.52
CA LEU A 38 -1.92 -1.72 2.26
C LEU A 38 -0.47 -1.33 2.46
N VAL A 39 -0.15 -0.08 2.14
CA VAL A 39 1.21 0.47 2.20
C VAL A 39 1.25 1.78 2.96
N HIS A 40 2.35 2.03 3.63
CA HIS A 40 2.66 3.28 4.31
C HIS A 40 3.89 3.91 3.65
N PHE A 41 3.77 5.13 3.12
CA PHE A 41 4.89 5.83 2.50
C PHE A 41 5.84 6.37 3.56
N TYR A 42 7.15 6.25 3.34
CA TYR A 42 8.15 6.81 4.26
C TYR A 42 8.29 8.32 4.11
N ASP A 43 8.17 8.80 2.86
CA ASP A 43 8.21 10.23 2.53
C ASP A 43 6.79 10.77 2.30
N SER A 44 6.65 12.10 2.32
CA SER A 44 5.42 12.83 2.00
C SER A 44 4.73 12.21 0.78
N GLN A 45 3.50 11.73 0.97
CA GLN A 45 2.70 11.08 -0.06
C GLN A 45 2.73 11.91 -1.36
N PRO A 46 3.08 11.32 -2.52
CA PRO A 46 3.13 12.09 -3.76
C PRO A 46 1.76 12.64 -4.10
N GLY A 47 1.61 13.95 -3.95
CA GLY A 47 0.54 14.77 -4.51
C GLY A 47 -0.83 14.12 -4.48
N ALA A 48 -1.37 13.84 -3.28
CA ALA A 48 -2.79 13.53 -3.09
C ALA A 48 -3.66 14.75 -3.46
N ARG A 49 -3.65 15.16 -4.73
CA ARG A 49 -4.71 15.91 -5.37
C ARG A 49 -5.72 14.88 -5.82
N VAL A 50 -6.65 14.58 -4.94
CA VAL A 50 -7.89 13.91 -5.32
C VAL A 50 -8.64 14.93 -6.18
N GLY A 51 -8.74 14.65 -7.48
CA GLY A 51 -9.62 15.34 -8.42
C GLY A 51 -10.89 14.53 -8.62
#